data_AF-D2HFR9-F1
#
_entry.id   AF-D2HFR9-F1
#
_cell.length_a   1.000
_cell.length_b   1.000
_cell.length_c   1.000
_cell.angle_alpha   90.00
_cell.angle_beta   90.00
_cell.angle_gamma   90.00
#
_symmetry.space_group_name_H-M   'P 1'
#
loop_
_entity.id
_entity.type
_entity.pdbx_description
1 polymer ?
#
loop_
_entity_poly.entity_id
_entity_poly.type
_entity_poly.pdbx_seq_one_letter_code
_entity_poly.pdbx_strand_id
1 'polypeptide(L)' 'QPVILMSLNPSENDYLFLSIISFFFFILLAIPALFFSLKTWQANFHGNQRKAQINSRLALGFSISSILVGSIMIICSI' A
#
# COMPACT_ATOMS: atom_id res chain seq x y z
N GLN A 1 -39.89 -0.84 -8.81
CA GLN A 1 -38.79 0.10 -9.13
C GLN A 1 -37.47 -0.64 -8.94
N PRO A 2 -36.71 -0.93 -10.01
CA PRO A 2 -35.44 -1.64 -9.86
C PRO A 2 -34.43 -0.71 -9.17
N VAL A 3 -33.89 -1.17 -8.03
CA VAL A 3 -32.76 -0.51 -7.37
C VAL A 3 -31.55 -0.78 -8.24
N ILE A 4 -31.12 0.22 -9.00
CA ILE A 4 -29.85 0.17 -9.73
C ILE A 4 -28.77 0.09 -8.65
N LEU A 5 -28.28 -1.13 -8.42
CA LEU A 5 -27.09 -1.39 -7.63
C LEU A 5 -25.94 -0.77 -8.41
N MET A 6 -25.65 0.50 -8.13
CA MET A 6 -24.46 1.17 -8.63
C MET A 6 -23.29 0.27 -8.26
N SER A 7 -22.64 -0.31 -9.25
CA SER A 7 -21.42 -1.09 -9.06
C SER A 7 -20.39 -0.15 -8.46
N LEU A 8 -20.31 -0.09 -7.12
CA LEU A 8 -19.16 0.49 -6.45
C LEU A 8 -17.97 -0.32 -6.95
N ASN A 9 -17.14 0.32 -7.76
CA ASN A 9 -15.87 -0.24 -8.21
C ASN A 9 -15.16 -0.83 -6.98
N PRO A 10 -14.63 -2.06 -7.06
CA PRO A 10 -14.11 -2.75 -5.89
C PRO A 10 -13.05 -1.87 -5.21
N SER A 11 -13.08 -1.85 -3.87
CA SER A 11 -12.10 -1.11 -3.07
C SER A 11 -10.68 -1.53 -3.47
N GLU A 12 -9.81 -0.55 -3.70
CA GLU A 12 -8.40 -0.83 -3.98
C GLU A 12 -7.73 -1.44 -2.74
N ASN A 13 -6.76 -2.34 -2.94
CA ASN A 13 -6.08 -2.98 -1.82
C ASN A 13 -5.16 -1.99 -1.10
N ASP A 14 -5.32 -1.85 0.21
CA ASP A 14 -4.57 -0.89 1.01
C ASP A 14 -3.14 -1.37 1.32
N TYR A 15 -2.87 -2.68 1.25
CA TYR A 15 -1.57 -3.31 1.56
C TYR A 15 -1.02 -3.03 2.97
N LEU A 16 -1.88 -2.72 3.95
CA LEU A 16 -1.47 -2.42 5.35
C LEU A 16 -0.58 -3.50 5.95
N PHE A 17 -0.97 -4.78 5.85
CA PHE A 17 -0.17 -5.89 6.36
C PHE A 17 1.21 -5.98 5.69
N LEU A 18 1.27 -5.73 4.38
CA LEU A 18 2.53 -5.76 3.63
C LEU A 18 3.44 -4.60 4.06
N SER A 19 2.87 -3.40 4.28
CA SER A 19 3.58 -2.25 4.82
C SER A 19 4.11 -2.50 6.25
N ILE A 20 3.35 -3.20 7.09
CA ILE A 20 3.81 -3.60 8.44
C ILE A 20 4.98 -4.58 8.35
N ILE A 21 4.89 -5.60 7.48
CA ILE A 21 5.98 -6.56 7.28
C ILE A 21 7.26 -5.88 6.80
N SER A 22 7.14 -4.84 5.97
CA SER A 22 8.32 -4.13 5.43
C SER A 22 9.12 -3.36 6.50
N PHE A 23 8.54 -3.06 7.67
CA PHE A 23 9.29 -2.48 8.80
C PHE A 23 10.40 -3.40 9.30
N PHE A 24 10.25 -4.71 9.20
CA PHE A 24 11.27 -5.67 9.62
C PHE A 24 12.48 -5.70 8.67
N PHE A 25 12.36 -5.16 7.46
CA PHE A 25 13.42 -5.14 6.46
C PHE A 25 14.12 -3.78 6.38
N PHE A 26 13.37 -2.68 6.21
CA PHE A 26 13.96 -1.35 6.06
C PHE A 26 13.01 -0.21 6.47
N ILE A 27 13.17 0.25 7.72
CA ILE A 27 12.26 1.22 8.36
C ILE A 27 12.08 2.52 7.54
N LEU A 28 13.15 3.03 6.92
CA LEU A 28 13.13 4.27 6.13
C LEU A 28 12.15 4.22 4.94
N LEU A 29 12.02 3.07 4.26
CA LEU A 29 11.05 2.90 3.17
C LEU A 29 9.70 2.36 3.65
N ALA A 30 9.65 1.73 4.82
CA ALA A 30 8.42 1.22 5.40
C ALA A 30 7.47 2.35 5.88
N ILE A 31 8.02 3.46 6.41
CA ILE A 31 7.23 4.63 6.82
C ILE A 31 6.40 5.21 5.66
N PRO A 32 6.99 5.56 4.49
CA PRO A 32 6.20 6.05 3.36
C PRO A 32 5.25 4.98 2.83
N ALA A 33 5.60 3.70 2.85
CA ALA A 33 4.69 2.62 2.48
C ALA A 33 3.40 2.62 3.32
N LEU A 34 3.55 2.72 4.64
CA LEU A 34 2.43 2.74 5.58
C LEU A 34 1.61 4.03 5.48
N PHE A 35 2.26 5.17 5.22
CA PHE A 35 1.57 6.42 4.92
C PHE A 35 0.70 6.31 3.66
N PHE A 36 1.24 5.77 2.56
CA PHE A 36 0.48 5.58 1.33
C PHE A 36 -0.64 4.55 1.50
N SER A 37 -0.42 3.50 2.29
CA SER A 37 -1.44 2.52 2.65
C SER A 37 -2.65 3.17 3.36
N LEU A 38 -2.40 4.03 4.36
CA LEU A 38 -3.45 4.80 5.03
C LEU A 38 -4.15 5.79 4.08
N LYS A 39 -3.40 6.39 3.15
CA LYS A 39 -3.97 7.27 2.11
C LYS A 39 -4.85 6.50 1.12
N THR A 40 -4.56 5.25 0.83
CA THR A 40 -5.43 4.35 0.04
C THR A 40 -6.73 4.10 0.76
N TRP A 41 -6.68 3.72 2.05
CA TRP A 41 -7.86 3.52 2.88
C TRP A 41 -8.74 4.77 2.96
N GLN A 42 -8.13 5.94 3.19
CA GLN A 42 -8.85 7.22 3.18
C GLN A 42 -9.48 7.52 1.80
N ALA A 43 -8.77 7.25 0.70
CA ALA A 43 -9.30 7.50 -0.63
C ALA A 43 -10.44 6.54 -1.00
N ASN A 44 -10.36 5.27 -0.56
CA ASN A 44 -11.44 4.28 -0.65
C ASN A 44 -12.68 4.76 0.12
N PHE A 45 -12.50 5.27 1.35
CA PHE A 45 -13.60 5.81 2.16
C PHE A 45 -14.30 7.00 1.50
N HIS A 46 -13.54 7.90 0.85
CA HIS A 46 -14.10 9.06 0.15
C HIS A 46 -14.61 8.74 -1.28
N GLY A 47 -14.60 7.46 -1.69
CA GLY A 47 -15.00 7.04 -3.04
C GLY A 47 -14.09 7.55 -4.17
N ASN A 48 -12.89 8.07 -3.85
CA ASN A 48 -11.96 8.61 -4.83
C ASN A 48 -11.03 7.53 -5.39
N GLN A 49 -11.57 6.77 -6.35
CA GLN A 49 -10.95 5.60 -6.97
C GLN A 49 -9.57 5.89 -7.57
N ARG A 50 -9.43 6.98 -8.33
CA ARG A 50 -8.15 7.35 -8.98
C ARG A 50 -7.05 7.58 -7.94
N LYS A 51 -7.40 8.23 -6.83
CA LYS A 51 -6.45 8.50 -5.74
C LYS A 51 -6.12 7.23 -4.97
N ALA A 52 -7.09 6.36 -4.73
CA ALA A 52 -6.89 5.07 -4.10
C ALA A 52 -5.93 4.19 -4.92
N GLN A 53 -6.11 4.11 -6.23
CA GLN A 53 -5.26 3.30 -7.12
C GLN A 53 -3.81 3.82 -7.14
N ILE A 54 -3.61 5.14 -7.24
CA ILE A 54 -2.25 5.73 -7.24
C ILE A 54 -1.56 5.44 -5.90
N ASN A 55 -2.24 5.67 -4.78
CA ASN A 55 -1.68 5.42 -3.45
C ASN A 55 -1.42 3.93 -3.20
N SER A 56 -2.30 3.05 -3.69
CA SER A 56 -2.15 1.59 -3.59
C SER A 56 -0.89 1.12 -4.32
N ARG A 57 -0.66 1.60 -5.55
CA ARG A 57 0.57 1.29 -6.31
C ARG A 57 1.83 1.83 -5.63
N LEU A 58 1.76 3.01 -5.02
CA LEU A 58 2.88 3.57 -4.26
C LEU A 58 3.17 2.76 -2.99
N ALA A 59 2.13 2.41 -2.21
CA ALA A 59 2.27 1.60 -1.01
C ALA A 59 2.93 0.23 -1.32
N LEU A 60 2.49 -0.41 -2.41
CA LEU A 60 3.08 -1.66 -2.88
C LEU A 60 4.53 -1.47 -3.33
N GLY A 61 4.81 -0.44 -4.13
CA GLY A 61 6.17 -0.14 -4.59
C GLY A 61 7.15 0.07 -3.43
N PHE A 62 6.80 0.93 -2.47
CA PHE A 62 7.64 1.17 -1.30
C PHE A 62 7.80 -0.07 -0.43
N SER A 63 6.74 -0.87 -0.25
CA SER A 63 6.83 -2.12 0.53
C SER A 63 7.79 -3.13 -0.12
N ILE A 64 7.70 -3.32 -1.44
CA ILE A 64 8.60 -4.22 -2.19
C ILE A 64 10.03 -3.71 -2.15
N SER A 65 10.25 -2.41 -2.40
CA SER A 65 11.58 -1.81 -2.34
C SER A 65 12.20 -1.92 -0.95
N SER A 66 11.40 -1.75 0.11
CA SER A 66 11.85 -1.94 1.50
C SER A 66 12.33 -3.37 1.75
N ILE A 67 11.53 -4.37 1.33
CA ILE A 67 11.89 -5.79 1.48
C ILE A 67 13.15 -6.12 0.67
N LEU A 68 13.23 -5.66 -0.58
CA LEU A 68 14.35 -5.94 -1.47
C LEU A 68 15.65 -5.32 -0.95
N VAL A 69 15.63 -4.03 -0.63
CA VAL A 69 16.82 -3.31 -0.12
C VAL A 69 17.25 -3.88 1.23
N GLY A 70 16.31 -4.10 2.16
CA GLY A 70 16.61 -4.70 3.46
C GLY A 70 17.21 -6.10 3.32
N SER A 71 16.66 -6.93 2.43
CA SER A 71 17.20 -8.28 2.18
C SER A 71 18.61 -8.24 1.58
N ILE A 72 18.86 -7.37 0.59
CA ILE A 72 20.19 -7.20 -0.01
C ILE A 72 21.20 -6.77 1.05
N MET A 73 20.85 -5.80 1.91
CA MET A 73 21.71 -5.34 2.99
C MET A 73 22.09 -6.46 3.96
N ILE A 74 21.13 -7.31 4.35
CA ILE A 74 21.38 -8.47 5.22
C ILE A 74 22.33 -9.45 4.52
N ILE A 75 22.06 -9.81 3.26
CA ILE A 75 22.89 -10.75 2.49
C ILE A 75 24.31 -10.21 2.31
N CYS A 76 24.48 -8.93 1.98
CA CYS A 76 25.80 -8.32 1.78
C CYS A 76 26.56 -8.08 3.09
N SER A 77 25.90 -8.14 4.25
CA SER A 77 26.54 -7.99 5.55
C SER A 77 26.97 -9.32 6.18
N ILE A 78 26.61 -10.46 5.56
CA ILE A 78 27.03 -11.82 5.92
C ILE A 78 28.30 -12.17 5.16
#